data_AF-A0AAD4X4I2-F1
#
_entry.id   AF-A0AAD4X4I2-F1
#
_cell.length_a   1.000
_cell.length_b   1.000
_cell.length_c   1.000
_cell.angle_alpha   90.00
_cell.angle_beta   90.00
_cell.angle_gamma   90.00
#
_symmetry.space_group_name_H-M   'P 1'
#
loop_
_entity.id
_entity.type
_entity.pdbx_description
1 polymer ?
#
loop_
_entity_poly.entity_id
_entity_poly.type
_entity_poly.pdbx_seq_one_letter_code
_entity_poly.pdbx_strand_id
1 'polypeptide(L)'
;MASSPPPRRSFRDFTLADMIDFIDLQLDETNYLYWRSKMELDLPRHNMLQYIDPKVPIPPTETLDCTTNKLIPNPKYEEWIKVDQYILFQFIRTISEPVILSQISGFKTSREVWLHLEKSFFDQHSFRVPELQHQLLTLRK
;
A
#
# COMPACT_ATOMS: atom_id res chain seq x y z
N MET A 1 2.98 36.70 16.27
CA MET A 1 3.09 35.38 16.95
C MET A 1 2.87 34.32 15.88
N ALA A 2 3.95 33.77 15.32
CA ALA A 2 3.86 32.71 14.32
C ALA A 2 3.63 31.38 15.07
N SER A 3 2.48 30.76 14.85
CA SER A 3 2.19 29.43 15.39
C SER A 3 3.13 28.43 14.73
N SER A 4 3.97 27.77 15.52
CA SER A 4 4.82 26.68 15.04
C SER A 4 3.98 25.61 14.34
N PRO A 5 4.44 25.05 13.21
CA PRO A 5 3.76 23.93 12.57
C PRO A 5 3.75 22.73 13.55
N PRO A 6 2.68 21.92 13.55
CA PRO A 6 2.62 20.73 14.40
C PRO A 6 3.82 19.82 14.10
N PRO A 7 4.38 19.13 15.12
CA PRO A 7 5.50 18.23 14.92
C PRO A 7 5.10 17.16 13.91
N ARG A 8 5.92 17.00 12.85
CA ARG A 8 5.77 15.88 11.92
C ARG A 8 6.00 14.61 12.74
N ARG A 9 4.97 13.78 12.88
CA ARG A 9 5.11 12.46 13.50
C ARG A 9 6.24 11.71 12.80
N SER A 10 7.23 11.31 13.60
CA SER A 10 8.37 10.55 13.13
C SER A 10 7.94 9.10 12.94
N PHE A 11 8.67 8.37 12.10
CA PHE A 11 8.54 6.91 11.94
C PHE A 11 8.53 6.14 13.28
N ARG A 12 9.04 6.74 14.36
CA ARG A 12 9.12 6.14 15.71
C ARG A 12 7.86 6.28 16.57
N ASP A 13 6.80 6.91 16.08
CA ASP A 13 5.59 7.17 16.86
C ASP A 13 4.48 6.10 16.69
N PHE A 14 4.84 4.86 16.33
CA PHE A 14 3.89 3.74 16.30
C PHE A 14 3.59 3.24 17.71
N THR A 15 2.31 3.22 18.09
CA THR A 15 1.89 2.72 19.40
C THR A 15 1.65 1.22 19.35
N LEU A 16 1.72 0.57 20.52
CA LEU A 16 1.36 -0.85 20.65
C LEU A 16 -0.10 -1.10 20.24
N ALA A 17 -0.98 -0.12 20.41
CA ALA A 17 -2.38 -0.22 19.98
C ALA A 17 -2.49 -0.29 18.45
N ASP A 18 -1.75 0.55 17.72
CA ASP A 18 -1.71 0.48 16.25
C ASP A 18 -1.21 -0.89 15.80
N MET A 19 -0.19 -1.45 16.47
CA MET A 19 0.33 -2.79 16.15
C MET A 19 -0.67 -3.92 16.39
N ILE A 20 -1.54 -3.81 17.40
CA ILE A 20 -2.59 -4.79 17.72
C ILE A 20 -3.74 -4.68 16.70
N ASP A 21 -4.14 -3.47 16.33
CA ASP A 21 -5.19 -3.25 15.32
C ASP A 21 -4.82 -3.88 13.96
N PHE A 22 -3.53 -3.95 13.62
CA PHE A 22 -3.05 -4.63 12.42
C PHE A 22 -3.08 -6.16 12.51
N ILE A 23 -3.08 -6.76 13.71
CA ILE A 23 -3.11 -8.22 13.88
C ILE A 23 -4.50 -8.78 13.56
N ASP A 24 -5.56 -8.02 13.86
CA ASP A 24 -6.94 -8.40 13.56
C ASP A 24 -7.35 -8.06 12.11
N LEU A 25 -6.50 -7.37 11.36
CA LEU A 25 -6.75 -6.96 9.98
C LEU A 25 -6.15 -7.98 9.00
N GLN A 26 -6.75 -9.15 8.91
CA GLN A 26 -6.35 -10.18 7.93
C GLN A 26 -7.15 -10.05 6.63
N LEU A 27 -6.48 -9.73 5.52
CA LEU A 27 -7.06 -9.69 4.17
C LEU A 27 -7.32 -11.12 3.67
N ASP A 28 -8.57 -11.37 3.31
CA ASP A 28 -9.05 -12.54 2.60
C ASP A 28 -9.72 -12.11 1.27
N GLU A 29 -10.16 -13.08 0.46
CA GLU A 29 -10.78 -12.82 -0.85
C GLU A 29 -12.14 -12.08 -0.78
N THR A 30 -12.71 -11.89 0.41
CA THR A 30 -14.06 -11.35 0.61
C THR A 30 -14.06 -9.98 1.30
N ASN A 31 -12.97 -9.61 1.96
CA ASN A 31 -12.94 -8.47 2.86
C ASN A 31 -12.06 -7.29 2.37
N TYR A 32 -11.64 -7.31 1.10
CA TYR A 32 -10.81 -6.26 0.52
C TYR A 32 -11.30 -4.84 0.74
N LEU A 33 -12.61 -4.57 0.59
CA LEU A 33 -13.15 -3.22 0.81
C LEU A 33 -12.99 -2.75 2.27
N TYR A 34 -13.13 -3.67 3.22
CA TYR A 34 -12.93 -3.38 4.64
C TYR A 34 -11.44 -3.15 4.94
N TRP A 35 -10.57 -4.04 4.45
CA TRP A 35 -9.11 -3.89 4.56
C TRP A 35 -8.64 -2.56 3.96
N ARG A 36 -9.12 -2.23 2.77
CA ARG A 36 -8.78 -0.99 2.06
C ARG A 36 -9.21 0.24 2.86
N SER A 37 -10.45 0.24 3.37
CA SER A 37 -10.96 1.35 4.18
C SER A 37 -10.10 1.58 5.43
N LYS A 38 -9.62 0.51 6.06
CA LYS A 38 -8.71 0.59 7.21
C LYS A 38 -7.35 1.19 6.81
N MET A 39 -6.75 0.73 5.71
CA MET A 39 -5.49 1.27 5.20
C MET A 39 -5.61 2.74 4.78
N GLU A 40 -6.74 3.14 4.18
CA GLU A 40 -7.02 4.54 3.82
C GLU A 40 -7.20 5.45 5.04
N LEU A 41 -7.57 4.91 6.20
CA LEU A 41 -7.63 5.65 7.47
C LEU A 41 -6.29 5.69 8.19
N ASP A 42 -5.50 4.61 8.10
CA ASP A 42 -4.24 4.47 8.82
C ASP A 42 -3.08 5.22 8.15
N LEU A 43 -2.87 5.02 6.85
CA LEU A 43 -1.72 5.61 6.15
C LEU A 43 -1.65 7.14 6.25
N PRO A 44 -2.76 7.91 6.19
CA PRO A 44 -2.72 9.35 6.41
C PRO A 44 -2.33 9.74 7.84
N ARG A 45 -2.69 8.94 8.85
CA ARG A 45 -2.34 9.19 10.27
C ARG A 45 -0.82 9.23 10.48
N HIS A 46 -0.09 8.49 9.65
CA HIS A 46 1.37 8.36 9.69
C HIS A 46 2.07 9.13 8.56
N ASN A 47 1.37 9.98 7.79
CA ASN A 47 1.89 10.65 6.60
C ASN A 47 2.49 9.69 5.55
N MET A 48 1.97 8.47 5.48
CA MET A 48 2.46 7.41 4.60
C MET A 48 1.70 7.30 3.27
N LEU A 49 0.59 8.04 3.12
CA LEU A 49 -0.22 8.00 1.89
C LEU A 49 0.59 8.38 0.64
N GLN A 50 1.55 9.30 0.77
CA GLN A 50 2.39 9.76 -0.35
C GLN A 50 3.26 8.66 -0.99
N TYR A 51 3.49 7.54 -0.29
CA TYR A 51 4.32 6.45 -0.79
C TYR A 51 3.52 5.55 -1.74
N ILE A 52 2.23 5.36 -1.46
CA ILE A 52 1.32 4.57 -2.30
C ILE A 52 0.60 5.40 -3.38
N ASP A 53 0.52 6.73 -3.23
CA ASP A 53 -0.16 7.59 -4.20
C ASP A 53 0.61 7.59 -5.55
N PRO A 54 -0.01 7.13 -6.66
CA PRO A 54 0.63 7.13 -7.97
C PRO A 54 0.92 8.53 -8.51
N LYS A 55 0.26 9.58 -7.99
CA LYS A 55 0.49 10.98 -8.38
C LYS A 55 1.80 11.55 -7.81
N VAL A 56 2.32 10.95 -6.74
CA VAL A 56 3.58 11.38 -6.13
C VAL A 56 4.73 10.66 -6.84
N PRO A 57 5.69 11.38 -7.46
CA PRO A 57 6.79 10.74 -8.15
C PRO A 57 7.73 10.04 -7.16
N ILE A 58 8.20 8.84 -7.53
CA ILE A 58 9.24 8.14 -6.78
C ILE A 58 10.56 8.89 -6.98
N PRO A 59 11.32 9.22 -5.91
CA PRO A 59 12.61 9.86 -6.05
C PRO A 59 13.55 9.01 -6.94
N PRO A 60 14.37 9.62 -7.80
CA PRO A 60 15.37 8.89 -8.57
C PRO A 60 16.39 8.21 -7.64
N THR A 61 16.91 7.04 -8.01
CA THR A 61 17.93 6.31 -7.24
C THR A 61 19.23 7.08 -7.09
N GLU A 62 19.56 7.92 -8.07
CA GLU A 62 20.78 8.71 -8.14
C GLU A 62 20.46 10.19 -8.37
N THR A 63 21.35 11.06 -7.93
CA THR A 63 21.27 12.51 -8.14
C THR A 63 22.65 13.07 -8.47
N LEU A 64 22.70 14.27 -9.06
CA LEU A 64 23.97 14.93 -9.38
C LEU A 64 24.51 15.66 -8.15
N ASP A 65 25.77 15.40 -7.83
CA ASP A 65 26.51 16.19 -6.86
C ASP A 65 26.75 17.60 -7.43
N CYS A 66 26.26 18.62 -6.71
CA CYS A 66 26.38 20.02 -7.10
C CYS A 66 27.83 20.51 -7.17
N THR A 67 28.77 19.81 -6.53
CA THR A 67 30.18 20.20 -6.47
C THR A 67 31.01 19.46 -7.51
N THR A 68 30.76 18.15 -7.68
CA THR A 68 31.59 17.29 -8.53
C THR A 68 30.95 16.95 -9.89
N ASN A 69 29.67 17.29 -10.11
CA ASN A 69 28.87 16.91 -11.27
C ASN A 69 28.86 15.39 -11.54
N LYS A 70 29.13 14.57 -10.53
CA LYS A 70 29.06 13.11 -10.61
C LYS A 70 27.70 12.62 -10.13
N LEU A 71 27.28 11.47 -10.66
CA LEU A 71 26.13 10.74 -10.13
C LEU A 71 26.49 10.15 -8.78
N ILE A 72 25.68 10.45 -7.77
CA ILE A 72 25.78 9.95 -6.41
C ILE A 72 24.44 9.35 -5.99
N PRO A 73 24.41 8.41 -5.03
CA PRO A 73 23.16 7.91 -4.45
C PRO A 73 22.28 9.07 -3.96
N ASN A 74 20.97 9.02 -4.24
CA ASN A 74 20.05 10.06 -3.82
C ASN A 74 19.58 9.83 -2.37
N PRO A 75 19.93 10.70 -1.41
CA PRO A 75 19.49 10.54 -0.01
C PRO A 75 17.96 10.50 0.12
N LYS A 76 17.23 11.20 -0.75
CA LYS A 76 15.77 11.19 -0.75
C LYS A 76 15.20 9.82 -1.14
N TYR A 77 15.87 9.11 -2.05
CA TYR A 77 15.47 7.75 -2.40
C TYR A 77 15.76 6.78 -1.26
N GLU A 78 16.89 6.93 -0.56
CA GLU A 78 17.22 6.10 0.60
C GLU A 78 16.26 6.28 1.77
N GLU A 79 15.79 7.51 2.01
CA GLU A 79 14.72 7.75 2.99
C GLU A 79 13.39 7.18 2.50
N TRP A 80 13.10 7.35 1.21
CA TRP A 80 11.84 6.90 0.63
C TRP A 80 11.69 5.38 0.70
N ILE A 81 12.72 4.64 0.29
CA ILE A 81 12.69 3.19 0.23
C ILE A 81 12.52 2.56 1.62
N LYS A 82 13.05 3.18 2.70
CA LYS A 82 12.87 2.68 4.06
C LYS A 82 11.40 2.69 4.49
N VAL A 83 10.69 3.75 4.16
CA VAL A 83 9.26 3.88 4.48
C VAL A 83 8.43 2.98 3.57
N ASP A 84 8.74 2.94 2.27
CA ASP A 84 8.07 2.06 1.31
C ASP A 84 8.17 0.57 1.70
N GLN A 85 9.38 0.11 2.08
CA GLN A 85 9.60 -1.27 2.53
C GLN A 85 8.85 -1.59 3.84
N TYR A 86 8.70 -0.60 4.73
CA TYR A 86 7.89 -0.78 5.92
C TYR A 86 6.41 -0.95 5.57
N ILE A 87 5.86 -0.15 4.66
CA ILE A 87 4.46 -0.27 4.22
C ILE A 87 4.25 -1.63 3.55
N LEU A 88 5.18 -2.06 2.70
CA LEU A 88 5.17 -3.40 2.11
C LEU A 88 5.13 -4.50 3.16
N PHE A 89 5.98 -4.39 4.18
CA PHE A 89 6.00 -5.34 5.29
C PHE A 89 4.65 -5.36 6.03
N GLN A 90 4.02 -4.20 6.27
CA GLN A 90 2.68 -4.16 6.87
C GLN A 90 1.63 -4.82 5.97
N PHE A 91 1.64 -4.53 4.66
CA PHE A 91 0.73 -5.18 3.73
C PHE A 91 0.87 -6.70 3.79
N ILE A 92 2.09 -7.22 3.67
CA ILE A 92 2.37 -8.66 3.75
C ILE A 92 1.89 -9.24 5.10
N ARG A 93 2.10 -8.54 6.23
CA ARG A 93 1.61 -8.99 7.55
C ARG A 93 0.10 -9.06 7.65
N THR A 94 -0.59 -8.13 7.00
CA THR A 94 -2.06 -8.09 7.01
C THR A 94 -2.69 -9.03 5.99
N ILE A 95 -1.93 -9.68 5.10
CA ILE A 95 -2.51 -10.57 4.10
C ILE A 95 -2.36 -12.01 4.60
N SER A 96 -3.48 -12.65 4.94
CA SER A 96 -3.50 -14.04 5.39
C SER A 96 -3.61 -15.04 4.24
N GLU A 97 -4.18 -14.62 3.10
CA GLU A 97 -4.46 -15.50 1.96
C GLU A 97 -3.17 -15.83 1.16
N PRO A 98 -2.74 -17.11 1.11
CA PRO A 98 -1.51 -17.50 0.42
C PRO A 98 -1.54 -17.21 -1.09
N VAL A 99 -2.72 -17.28 -1.71
CA VAL A 99 -2.90 -16.97 -3.13
C VAL A 99 -2.54 -15.50 -3.39
N ILE A 100 -3.07 -14.58 -2.58
CA ILE A 100 -2.78 -13.15 -2.69
C ILE A 100 -1.30 -12.87 -2.41
N LEU A 101 -0.71 -13.51 -1.39
CA LEU A 101 0.72 -13.41 -1.11
C LEU A 101 1.59 -13.86 -2.30
N SER A 102 1.20 -14.93 -3.00
CA SER A 102 1.93 -15.41 -4.18
C SER A 102 1.89 -14.39 -5.33
N GLN A 103 0.74 -13.73 -5.55
CA GLN A 103 0.55 -12.74 -6.59
C GLN A 103 1.41 -11.49 -6.35
N ILE A 104 1.58 -11.08 -5.10
CA ILE A 104 2.31 -9.87 -4.75
C ILE A 104 3.82 -10.07 -4.58
N SER A 105 4.29 -11.32 -4.54
CA SER A 105 5.71 -11.66 -4.31
C SER A 105 6.70 -11.08 -5.33
N GLY A 106 6.21 -10.69 -6.52
CA GLY A 106 7.01 -10.08 -7.58
C GLY A 106 7.13 -8.56 -7.50
N PHE A 107 6.35 -7.88 -6.65
CA PHE A 107 6.36 -6.41 -6.56
C PHE A 107 7.43 -5.92 -5.60
N LYS A 108 8.04 -4.79 -5.96
CA LYS A 108 9.17 -4.20 -5.24
C LYS A 108 8.78 -2.99 -4.41
N THR A 109 7.61 -2.41 -4.68
CA THR A 109 7.13 -1.19 -4.01
C THR A 109 5.72 -1.36 -3.45
N SER A 110 5.43 -0.65 -2.36
CA SER A 110 4.11 -0.68 -1.73
C SER A 110 3.01 -0.20 -2.68
N ARG A 111 3.35 0.76 -3.53
CA ARG A 111 2.50 1.28 -4.60
C ARG A 111 2.09 0.20 -5.60
N GLU A 112 3.03 -0.60 -6.05
CA GLU A 112 2.73 -1.69 -7.00
C GLU A 112 1.76 -2.71 -6.39
N VAL A 113 1.99 -3.09 -5.13
CA VAL A 113 1.08 -3.98 -4.40
C VAL A 113 -0.31 -3.35 -4.25
N TRP A 114 -0.38 -2.07 -3.87
CA TRP A 114 -1.64 -1.34 -3.72
C TRP A 114 -2.47 -1.35 -5.01
N LEU A 115 -1.84 -0.97 -6.12
CA LEU A 115 -2.49 -0.92 -7.44
C LEU A 115 -2.86 -2.31 -7.95
N HIS A 116 -2.03 -3.31 -7.68
CA HIS A 116 -2.32 -4.69 -8.05
C HIS A 116 -3.55 -5.21 -7.31
N LEU A 117 -3.63 -5.03 -5.99
CA LEU A 117 -4.79 -5.43 -5.21
C LEU A 117 -6.05 -4.72 -5.69
N GLU A 118 -5.99 -3.40 -5.92
CA GLU A 118 -7.11 -2.64 -6.48
C GLU A 118 -7.64 -3.23 -7.78
N LYS A 119 -6.73 -3.55 -8.71
CA LYS A 119 -7.09 -4.14 -10.00
C LYS A 119 -7.66 -5.55 -9.85
N SER A 120 -6.96 -6.43 -9.12
CA SER A 120 -7.35 -7.84 -8.98
C SER A 120 -8.73 -7.99 -8.36
N PHE A 121 -9.05 -7.22 -7.31
CA PHE A 121 -10.37 -7.26 -6.70
C PHE A 121 -11.43 -6.61 -7.58
N PHE A 122 -11.12 -5.51 -8.28
CA PHE A 122 -12.06 -4.91 -9.25
C PHE A 122 -12.43 -5.89 -10.37
N ASP A 123 -11.44 -6.60 -10.93
CA ASP A 123 -11.63 -7.61 -11.97
C ASP A 123 -12.45 -8.80 -11.44
N GLN A 124 -12.16 -9.29 -10.23
CA GLN A 124 -12.90 -10.36 -9.58
C GLN A 124 -14.37 -9.99 -9.35
N HIS A 125 -14.66 -8.79 -8.85
CA HIS A 125 -16.03 -8.32 -8.65
C HIS A 125 -16.76 -8.11 -9.99
N SER A 126 -16.06 -7.58 -10.99
CA SER A 126 -16.63 -7.36 -12.34
C SER A 126 -16.94 -8.67 -13.06
N PHE A 127 -16.14 -9.73 -12.87
CA PHE A 127 -16.36 -11.04 -13.49
C PHE A 127 -17.48 -11.86 -12.81
N ARG A 128 -17.68 -11.70 -11.50
CA ARG A 128 -18.70 -12.44 -10.74
C ARG A 128 -20.13 -12.08 -11.12
N VAL A 129 -20.39 -10.84 -11.54
CA VAL A 129 -21.75 -10.39 -11.91
C VAL A 129 -22.27 -11.08 -13.18
N PRO A 130 -21.51 -11.09 -14.31
CA PRO A 130 -21.89 -11.87 -15.50
C PRO A 130 -22.02 -13.37 -15.25
N GLU A 131 -21.13 -13.96 -14.46
CA GLU A 131 -21.17 -15.40 -14.15
C GLU A 131 -22.45 -15.77 -13.39
N LEU A 132 -22.83 -14.99 -12.38
CA LEU A 132 -24.08 -15.20 -11.63
C LEU A 132 -25.31 -15.02 -12.54
N GLN A 133 -25.29 -14.05 -13.46
CA GLN A 133 -26.36 -13.89 -14.45
C GLN A 133 -26.45 -15.10 -15.38
N HIS A 134 -25.31 -15.63 -15.83
CA HIS A 134 -25.26 -16.82 -16.67
C HIS A 134 -25.82 -18.05 -15.94
N GLN A 135 -25.42 -18.27 -14.69
CA GLN A 135 -25.92 -19.36 -13.84
C GLN A 135 -27.43 -19.27 -13.60
N LEU A 136 -27.97 -18.07 -13.36
CA LEU A 136 -29.41 -17.86 -13.24
C LEU A 136 -30.17 -18.17 -14.53
N LEU A 137 -29.58 -17.86 -15.68
CA LEU A 137 -30.18 -18.14 -16.99
C LEU A 137 -30.14 -19.63 -17.35
N THR A 138 -29.09 -20.35 -16.97
CA THR A 138 -28.99 -21.81 -17.19
C THR A 138 -29.84 -22.61 -16.23
N LEU A 139 -30.02 -22.17 -14.98
CA LEU A 139 -30.93 -22.80 -14.01
C LEU A 139 -32.42 -22.57 -14.32
N ARG A 140 -32.74 -21.65 -15.23
CA ARG A 140 -34.13 -21.37 -15.67
C ARG A 140 -34.52 -22.16 -16.94
N LYS A 141 -33.65 -23.04 -17.44
CA LYS A 141 -33.94 -23.99 -18.52
C LYS A 141 -34.21 -25.38 -17.96
#